data_AF-A0A814E554-F1
#
_entry.id   AF-A0A814E554-F1
#
_cell.length_a   1.000
_cell.length_b   1.000
_cell.length_c   1.000
_cell.angle_alpha   90.00
_cell.angle_beta   90.00
_cell.angle_gamma   90.00
#
_symmetry.space_group_name_H-M   'P 1'
#
loop_
_entity.id
_entity.type
_entity.pdbx_description
1 polymer ?
#
loop_
_entity_poly.entity_id
_entity_poly.type
_entity_poly.pdbx_seq_one_letter_code
_entity_poly.pdbx_strand_id
1 'polypeptide(L)' 'MVEGSWILGIIDLGTEEAPNPIEDFRFEICPNNSRDGQTLLALIIKHVEKGSTIITDCWKGYNGLEENGFEHLLVN' A
#
# COMPACT_ATOMS: atom_id res chain seq x y z
N MET A 1 -0.16 19.35 22.91
CA MET A 1 -0.61 18.19 22.10
C MET A 1 0.57 17.76 21.25
N VAL A 2 0.86 16.46 21.16
CA VAL A 2 1.82 15.96 20.17
C VAL A 2 1.04 15.73 18.88
N GLU A 3 1.50 16.30 17.78
CA GLU A 3 0.86 16.12 16.48
C GLU A 3 1.39 14.83 15.85
N GLY A 4 0.52 13.81 15.77
CA GLY A 4 0.84 12.54 15.13
C GLY A 4 0.73 12.65 13.61
N SER A 5 1.59 11.94 12.89
CA SER A 5 1.50 11.80 11.43
C SER A 5 0.94 10.43 11.05
N TRP A 6 0.04 10.40 10.08
CA TRP A 6 -0.37 9.17 9.40
C TRP A 6 0.74 8.69 8.46
N ILE A 7 0.97 7.39 8.45
CA ILE A 7 2.02 6.73 7.66
C ILE A 7 1.38 5.56 6.92
N LEU A 8 1.70 5.40 5.65
CA LEU A 8 1.46 4.17 4.90
C LEU A 8 2.72 3.29 5.01
N GLY A 9 2.55 2.07 5.52
CA GLY A 9 3.58 1.04 5.50
C GLY A 9 3.33 0.07 4.35
N ILE A 10 4.38 -0.29 3.62
CA ILE A 10 4.35 -1.26 2.51
C ILE A 10 5.45 -2.27 2.75
N ILE A 11 5.14 -3.55 2.57
CA ILE A 11 6.10 -4.64 2.60
C ILE A 11 6.03 -5.32 1.23
N ASP A 12 7.12 -5.26 0.49
CA ASP A 12 7.29 -6.09 -0.71
C ASP A 12 7.88 -7.42 -0.28
N LEU A 13 7.17 -8.52 -0.54
CA LEU A 13 7.62 -9.88 -0.21
C LEU A 13 8.53 -10.46 -1.31
N GLY A 14 8.72 -9.73 -2.41
CA GLY A 14 9.39 -10.23 -3.61
C GLY A 14 8.58 -11.30 -4.33
N THR A 15 8.96 -11.59 -5.58
CA THR A 15 8.43 -12.73 -6.32
C THR A 15 9.23 -13.98 -5.95
N GLU A 16 8.57 -15.13 -5.71
CA GLU A 16 9.27 -16.40 -5.44
C GLU A 16 10.23 -16.81 -6.58
N GLU A 17 9.99 -16.31 -7.79
CA GLU A 17 10.82 -16.54 -8.98
C GLU A 17 12.11 -15.70 -8.98
N ALA A 18 12.22 -14.70 -8.10
CA ALA A 18 13.42 -13.86 -8.02
C ALA A 18 14.56 -14.66 -7.37
N PRO A 19 15.77 -14.66 -7.97
CA PRO A 19 16.92 -15.41 -7.45
C PRO A 19 17.37 -14.94 -6.06
N ASN A 20 16.93 -13.76 -5.61
CA ASN A 20 17.02 -13.28 -4.24
C ASN A 20 15.76 -12.44 -3.95
N PRO A 21 14.68 -12.98 -3.34
CA PRO A 21 13.54 -12.18 -2.93
C PRO A 21 14.04 -11.18 -1.88
N ILE A 22 13.94 -9.89 -2.20
CA ILE A 22 14.27 -8.81 -1.27
C ILE A 22 12.98 -8.47 -0.55
N GLU A 23 12.93 -8.73 0.75
CA GLU A 23 11.93 -8.10 1.61
C GLU A 23 12.28 -6.61 1.72
N ASP A 24 11.53 -5.76 1.02
CA ASP A 24 11.71 -4.31 1.07
C ASP A 24 10.58 -3.66 1.87
N PHE A 25 10.96 -2.95 2.93
CA PHE A 25 10.04 -2.24 3.80
C PHE A 25 10.05 -0.76 3.44
N ARG A 26 8.88 -0.21 3.15
CA ARG A 26 8.71 1.22 2.87
C ARG A 26 7.75 1.86 3.86
N PHE A 27 8.11 3.05 4.32
CA PHE A 27 7.23 3.93 5.09
C PHE A 27 7.15 5.26 4.37
N GLU A 28 5.94 5.70 4.07
CA GLU A 28 5.68 6.99 3.44
C GLU A 28 4.71 7.80 4.31
N ILE A 29 5.09 9.04 4.62
CA ILE A 29 4.22 9.95 5.38
C ILE A 29 3.05 10.36 4.49
N CYS A 30 1.83 10.23 5.02
CA CYS A 30 0.63 10.67 4.32
C CYS A 30 0.63 12.20 4.18
N PRO A 31 0.59 12.75 2.95
CA PRO A 31 0.57 14.19 2.74
C PRO A 31 -0.63 14.83 3.42
N ASN A 32 -0.43 16.06 3.93
CA ASN A 32 -1.44 16.82 4.68
C ASN A 32 -2.02 16.07 5.90
N ASN A 33 -1.32 15.05 6.39
CA ASN A 33 -1.80 14.16 7.44
C ASN A 33 -3.17 13.54 7.12
N SER A 34 -3.45 13.23 5.85
CA SER A 34 -4.69 12.60 5.39
C SER A 34 -4.47 11.15 5.00
N ARG A 35 -5.24 10.24 5.57
CA ARG A 35 -5.25 8.82 5.19
C ARG A 35 -6.42 8.47 4.25
N ASP A 36 -7.04 9.44 3.59
CA ASP A 36 -8.16 9.13 2.69
C ASP A 36 -7.76 8.21 1.52
N GLY A 37 -8.76 7.61 0.88
CA GLY A 37 -8.52 6.63 -0.18
C GLY A 37 -7.79 7.21 -1.40
N GLN A 38 -7.98 8.50 -1.71
CA GLN A 38 -7.25 9.14 -2.80
C GLN A 38 -5.76 9.28 -2.47
N THR A 39 -5.46 9.68 -1.24
CA THR A 39 -4.10 9.81 -0.74
C THR A 39 -3.40 8.46 -0.75
N LEU A 40 -4.05 7.43 -0.20
CA LEU A 40 -3.46 6.10 -0.18
C LEU A 40 -3.29 5.49 -1.57
N LEU A 41 -4.29 5.62 -2.46
CA LEU A 41 -4.19 5.14 -3.82
C LEU A 41 -3.02 5.80 -4.55
N ALA A 42 -2.83 7.11 -4.41
CA ALA A 42 -1.71 7.83 -5.02
C ALA A 42 -0.35 7.31 -4.52
N LEU A 43 -0.22 7.06 -3.20
CA LEU A 43 1.00 6.49 -2.63
C LEU A 43 1.23 5.04 -3.09
N ILE A 44 0.18 4.22 -3.16
CA ILE A 44 0.27 2.84 -3.65
C ILE A 44 0.71 2.82 -5.11
N ILE A 45 0.11 3.63 -5.98
CA ILE A 45 0.51 3.71 -7.40
C ILE A 45 1.96 4.16 -7.57
N LYS A 46 2.46 5.02 -6.68
CA LYS A 46 3.85 5.48 -6.69
C LYS A 46 4.83 4.37 -6.33
N HIS A 47 4.46 3.43 -5.46
CA HIS A 47 5.39 2.50 -4.83
C HIS A 47 5.18 1.03 -5.17
N VAL A 48 4.01 0.65 -5.67
CA VAL A 48 3.62 -0.73 -5.97
C VAL A 48 3.43 -0.88 -7.47
N GLU A 49 4.02 -1.92 -8.04
CA GLU A 49 3.90 -2.22 -9.46
C GLU A 49 2.46 -2.63 -9.83
N LYS A 50 2.01 -2.23 -11.02
CA LYS A 50 0.69 -2.66 -11.52
C LYS A 50 0.70 -4.17 -11.75
N GLY A 51 -0.40 -4.83 -11.44
CA GLY A 51 -0.52 -6.28 -11.47
C GLY A 51 -0.03 -6.98 -10.21
N SER A 52 0.59 -6.27 -9.25
CA SER A 52 0.90 -6.85 -7.93
C SER A 52 -0.38 -7.21 -7.17
N THR A 53 -0.30 -8.27 -6.38
CA THR A 53 -1.29 -8.63 -5.37
C THR A 53 -1.04 -7.81 -4.10
N ILE A 54 -2.01 -7.00 -3.69
CA ILE A 54 -1.98 -6.20 -2.47
C ILE A 54 -2.90 -6.87 -1.45
N ILE A 55 -2.38 -7.08 -0.23
CA ILE A 55 -3.14 -7.60 0.89
C ILE A 55 -3.32 -6.48 1.91
N THR A 56 -4.55 -6.11 2.23
CA THR A 56 -4.83 -5.06 3.23
C THR A 56 -5.84 -5.53 4.26
N ASP A 57 -5.95 -4.79 5.36
CA ASP A 57 -7.14 -4.89 6.20
C ASP A 57 -8.39 -4.45 5.42
N CYS A 58 -9.58 -4.82 5.90
CA CYS A 58 -10.86 -4.47 5.26
C CYS A 58 -11.22 -2.97 5.40
N TRP A 59 -10.24 -2.08 5.54
CA TRP A 59 -10.52 -0.66 5.70
C TRP A 59 -10.85 0.01 4.37
N LYS A 60 -11.93 0.80 4.39
CA LYS A 60 -12.50 1.46 3.20
C LYS A 60 -11.57 2.38 2.42
N GLY A 61 -10.43 2.78 3.00
CA GLY A 61 -9.42 3.59 2.30
C GLY A 61 -8.77 2.83 1.13
N TYR A 62 -8.79 1.50 1.16
CA TYR A 62 -8.24 0.64 0.11
C TYR A 62 -9.27 0.24 -0.95
N ASN A 63 -10.51 0.75 -0.89
CA ASN A 63 -11.51 0.45 -1.91
C ASN A 63 -11.06 0.99 -3.28
N GLY A 64 -11.22 0.15 -4.31
CA GLY A 64 -10.94 0.50 -5.70
C GLY A 64 -9.51 0.20 -6.19
N LEU A 65 -8.72 -0.56 -5.42
CA LEU A 65 -7.43 -1.06 -5.90
C LEU A 65 -7.56 -1.93 -7.15
N GLU A 66 -8.61 -2.76 -7.23
CA GLU A 66 -8.90 -3.61 -8.40
C GLU A 66 -9.14 -2.80 -9.68
N GLU A 67 -9.93 -1.73 -9.59
CA GLU A 67 -10.19 -0.82 -10.71
C GLU A 67 -8.95 -0.06 -11.18
N ASN A 68 -7.93 -0.03 -10.32
CA ASN A 68 -6.63 0.58 -10.61
C ASN A 68 -5.58 -0.45 -11.02
N GLY A 69 -5.94 -1.70 -11.34
CA GLY A 69 -5.00 -2.67 -11.90
C GLY A 69 -4.10 -3.34 -10.88
N PHE A 70 -4.60 -3.53 -9.66
CA PHE A 70 -4.00 -4.38 -8.63
C PHE A 70 -4.92 -5.56 -8.36
N GLU A 71 -4.38 -6.71 -8.00
CA GLU A 71 -5.19 -7.75 -7.37
C GLU A 71 -5.31 -7.41 -5.88
N HIS A 72 -6.52 -7.46 -5.30
CA HIS A 72 -6.73 -7.02 -3.92
C HIS A 72 -7.29 -8.15 -3.06
N LEU A 73 -6.48 -8.63 -2.12
CA LEU A 73 -6.88 -9.60 -1.10
C LEU A 73 -7.14 -8.89 0.23
N LEU A 74 -8.11 -9.40 0.98
CA LEU A 74 -8.55 -8.83 2.24
C LEU A 74 -8.25 -9.77 3.39
N VAL A 75 -7.78 -9.21 4.51
CA VAL A 75 -7.65 -9.91 5.79
C VAL A 75 -8.38 -9.13 6.89
N ASN A 76 -8.99 -9.82 7.85
CA ASN A 76 -9.79 -9.25 8.94
C ASN A 76 -9.51 -9.90 10.30
#